data_AF-A0A6J5D760-F1
#
_entry.id   AF-A0A6J5D760-F1
#
_cell.length_a   1.000
_cell.length_b   1.000
_cell.length_c   1.000
_cell.angle_alpha   90.00
_cell.angle_beta   90.00
_cell.angle_gamma   90.00
#
_symmetry.space_group_name_H-M   'P 1'
#
loop_
_entity.id
_entity.type
_entity.pdbx_description
1 polymer ?
#
loop_
_entity_poly.entity_id
_entity_poly.type
_entity_poly.pdbx_seq_one_letter_code
_entity_poly.pdbx_strand_id
1 'polypeptide(L)'
;MTDSRAPTSVVTLVVCLMLCALTMRGARAQDAAPAGSQSARTMQFDLPAQPLALTLQAFGSMTEMVLLAPAPLLEGRTSTAVSGDYTPHDALIQLLEGTGLQADFAGPEEAMIVAQTAPAAPNTATAGLVQTQPVPTALPVDGLADDNEQRAYAAMIQERMTEALCAQDVTRPGNYRLVAQMRIDDHGAVTDTDLIATSGSPRRDAAIEQALRSLKLDSAPPPGLPEPVTILLRPSGNGVHINCPPLGKRG
;
A
#
# COMPACT_ATOMS: atom_id res chain seq x y z
N MET A 1 7.12 -81.84 -33.57
CA MET A 1 6.43 -80.66 -34.12
C MET A 1 5.06 -80.58 -33.48
N THR A 2 4.68 -79.40 -32.95
CA THR A 2 3.31 -78.88 -32.69
C THR A 2 2.42 -79.71 -31.73
N ASP A 3 1.77 -79.19 -30.68
CA ASP A 3 0.95 -77.98 -30.58
C ASP A 3 0.57 -77.65 -29.11
N SER A 4 0.25 -76.36 -28.88
CA SER A 4 -0.55 -75.61 -27.86
C SER A 4 -1.03 -76.26 -26.54
N ARG A 5 -0.88 -75.66 -25.33
CA ARG A 5 -1.36 -74.38 -24.73
C ARG A 5 -2.88 -74.21 -24.52
N ALA A 6 -3.34 -74.45 -23.28
CA ALA A 6 -4.32 -73.72 -22.43
C ALA A 6 -4.88 -74.70 -21.38
N PRO A 7 -5.08 -74.38 -20.07
CA PRO A 7 -6.08 -73.38 -19.67
C PRO A 7 -5.84 -72.76 -18.26
N THR A 8 -4.64 -72.29 -17.90
CA THR A 8 -4.42 -71.76 -16.53
C THR A 8 -4.47 -70.23 -16.44
N SER A 9 -4.29 -69.53 -17.57
CA SER A 9 -4.16 -68.06 -17.56
C SER A 9 -5.47 -67.29 -17.43
N VAL A 10 -6.61 -67.92 -17.72
CA VAL A 10 -7.93 -67.27 -17.68
C VAL A 10 -8.48 -67.20 -16.25
N VAL A 11 -8.19 -68.21 -15.43
CA VAL A 11 -8.72 -68.29 -14.05
C VAL A 11 -8.03 -67.28 -13.13
N THR A 12 -6.73 -67.03 -13.30
CA THR A 12 -5.98 -66.06 -12.49
C THR A 12 -6.39 -64.61 -12.77
N LEU A 13 -6.81 -64.30 -14.00
CA LEU A 13 -7.19 -62.94 -14.38
C LEU A 13 -8.57 -62.54 -13.81
N VAL A 14 -9.50 -63.50 -13.68
CA VAL A 14 -10.85 -63.27 -13.13
C VAL A 14 -10.83 -63.05 -11.62
N VAL A 15 -9.95 -63.74 -10.88
CA VAL A 15 -9.82 -63.57 -9.42
C VAL A 15 -9.23 -62.21 -9.05
N CYS A 16 -8.29 -61.69 -9.85
CA CYS A 16 -7.70 -60.37 -9.62
C CYS A 16 -8.69 -59.22 -9.90
N LEU A 17 -9.58 -59.41 -10.90
CA LEU A 17 -10.63 -58.43 -11.24
C LEU A 17 -11.75 -58.35 -10.20
N MET A 18 -12.12 -59.45 -9.55
CA MET A 18 -13.11 -59.46 -8.46
C MET A 18 -12.59 -58.85 -7.15
N LEU A 19 -11.29 -58.95 -6.86
CA LEU A 19 -10.72 -58.36 -5.64
C LEU A 19 -10.61 -56.83 -5.71
N CYS A 20 -10.44 -56.26 -6.92
CA CYS A 20 -10.46 -54.81 -7.12
C CYS A 20 -11.87 -54.20 -7.10
N ALA A 21 -12.93 -55.01 -7.24
CA ALA A 21 -14.31 -54.50 -7.28
C ALA A 21 -14.92 -54.25 -5.88
N LEU A 22 -14.33 -54.80 -4.80
CA LEU A 22 -14.84 -54.62 -3.43
C LEU A 22 -14.24 -53.43 -2.67
N THR A 23 -13.23 -52.75 -3.21
CA THR A 23 -12.65 -51.54 -2.60
C THR A 23 -13.36 -50.24 -3.01
N MET A 24 -14.31 -50.29 -3.95
CA MET A 24 -15.10 -49.13 -4.41
C MET A 24 -16.27 -48.74 -3.48
N ARG A 25 -16.12 -48.92 -2.16
CA ARG A 25 -17.20 -48.66 -1.19
C ARG A 25 -16.72 -47.79 -0.03
N GLY A 26 -16.41 -46.54 -0.36
CA GLY A 26 -16.13 -45.54 0.67
C GLY A 26 -15.30 -44.34 0.22
N ALA A 27 -15.68 -43.66 -0.86
CA ALA A 27 -15.28 -42.27 -1.03
C ALA A 27 -16.54 -41.42 -0.80
N ARG A 28 -16.76 -41.02 0.46
CA ARG A 28 -17.61 -39.87 0.76
C ARG A 28 -17.09 -38.74 -0.11
N ALA A 29 -17.97 -38.13 -0.90
CA ALA A 29 -17.71 -36.82 -1.46
C ALA A 29 -17.23 -35.95 -0.29
N GLN A 30 -15.95 -35.58 -0.30
CA GLN A 30 -15.51 -34.42 0.44
C GLN A 30 -16.22 -33.28 -0.28
N ASP A 31 -17.37 -32.86 0.26
CA ASP A 31 -17.75 -31.46 0.22
C ASP A 31 -16.45 -30.71 0.51
N ALA A 32 -15.91 -30.08 -0.52
CA ALA A 32 -14.86 -29.12 -0.37
C ALA A 32 -15.50 -28.02 0.48
N ALA A 33 -15.38 -28.17 1.80
CA ALA A 33 -15.49 -27.06 2.71
C ALA A 33 -14.64 -25.96 2.08
N PRO A 34 -15.21 -24.77 1.82
CA PRO A 34 -14.43 -23.69 1.25
C PRO A 34 -13.17 -23.56 2.10
N ALA A 35 -12.02 -23.64 1.44
CA ALA A 35 -10.73 -23.36 2.03
C ALA A 35 -10.89 -22.11 2.90
N GLY A 36 -10.62 -22.28 4.19
CA GLY A 36 -11.07 -21.37 5.22
C GLY A 36 -10.73 -19.92 4.89
N SER A 37 -11.77 -19.09 4.72
CA SER A 37 -11.78 -17.88 5.52
C SER A 37 -11.66 -18.37 6.95
N GLN A 38 -10.49 -18.22 7.55
CA GLN A 38 -10.33 -18.26 8.99
C GLN A 38 -11.32 -17.23 9.52
N SER A 39 -12.55 -17.66 9.85
CA SER A 39 -13.58 -16.79 10.37
C SER A 39 -12.96 -16.11 11.59
N ALA A 40 -12.68 -14.82 11.47
CA ALA A 40 -12.16 -14.03 12.56
C ALA A 40 -13.09 -14.29 13.75
N ARG A 41 -12.54 -14.85 14.83
CA ARG A 41 -13.34 -15.24 15.99
C ARG A 41 -13.92 -13.96 16.59
N THR A 42 -15.23 -13.96 16.78
CA THR A 42 -15.88 -12.89 17.54
C THR A 42 -15.46 -13.01 19.00
N MET A 43 -15.10 -11.87 19.60
CA MET A 43 -14.72 -11.74 21.00
C MET A 43 -15.59 -10.67 21.64
N GLN A 44 -15.91 -10.86 22.92
CA GLN A 44 -16.60 -9.85 23.70
C GLN A 44 -15.63 -8.72 24.06
N PHE A 45 -15.95 -7.50 23.66
CA PHE A 45 -15.24 -6.29 24.03
C PHE A 45 -16.05 -5.48 25.05
N ASP A 46 -15.34 -4.85 25.96
CA ASP A 46 -15.84 -3.82 26.89
C ASP A 46 -14.72 -2.78 27.08
N LEU A 47 -14.61 -1.87 26.12
CA LEU A 47 -13.60 -0.81 26.07
C LEU A 47 -14.30 0.54 26.22
N PRO A 48 -14.14 1.24 27.36
CA PRO A 48 -14.74 2.56 27.53
C PRO A 48 -14.03 3.61 26.68
N ALA A 49 -14.71 4.74 26.46
CA ALA A 49 -14.10 5.90 25.81
C ALA A 49 -13.01 6.49 26.72
N GLN A 50 -11.76 6.44 26.27
CA GLN A 50 -10.59 6.84 27.06
C GLN A 50 -9.46 7.32 26.14
N PRO A 51 -8.32 7.83 26.66
CA PRO A 51 -7.21 8.28 25.82
C PRO A 51 -6.80 7.20 24.81
N LEU A 52 -6.78 7.55 23.53
CA LEU A 52 -6.70 6.59 22.43
C LEU A 52 -5.46 5.70 22.52
N ALA A 53 -4.32 6.26 22.93
CA ALA A 53 -3.08 5.52 23.12
C ALA A 53 -3.22 4.37 24.13
N LEU A 54 -3.93 4.59 25.24
CA LEU A 54 -4.17 3.56 26.26
C LEU A 54 -5.11 2.47 25.74
N THR A 55 -6.17 2.86 25.02
CA THR A 55 -7.12 1.89 24.44
C THR A 55 -6.45 1.01 23.40
N LEU A 56 -5.65 1.57 22.49
CA LEU A 56 -4.95 0.81 21.46
C LEU A 56 -3.92 -0.16 22.05
N GLN A 57 -3.23 0.22 23.12
CA GLN A 57 -2.30 -0.67 23.83
C GLN A 57 -3.04 -1.85 24.48
N ALA A 58 -4.15 -1.58 25.19
CA ALA A 58 -4.97 -2.63 25.81
C ALA A 58 -5.58 -3.56 24.74
N PHE A 59 -6.07 -2.98 23.65
CA PHE A 59 -6.69 -3.68 22.55
C PHE A 59 -5.70 -4.60 21.81
N GLY A 60 -4.50 -4.11 21.47
CA GLY A 60 -3.45 -4.95 20.87
C GLY A 60 -3.01 -6.09 21.78
N SER A 61 -2.93 -5.84 23.10
CA SER A 61 -2.59 -6.89 24.08
C SER A 61 -3.68 -7.96 24.22
N MET A 62 -4.96 -7.59 24.07
CA MET A 62 -6.10 -8.49 24.18
C MET A 62 -6.32 -9.34 22.92
N THR A 63 -6.08 -8.74 21.75
CA THR A 63 -6.36 -9.35 20.44
C THR A 63 -5.14 -10.00 19.80
N GLU A 64 -3.97 -9.87 20.44
CA GLU A 64 -2.66 -10.27 19.91
C GLU A 64 -2.29 -9.60 18.58
N MET A 65 -3.01 -8.54 18.20
CA MET A 65 -2.74 -7.79 16.97
C MET A 65 -1.56 -6.83 17.14
N VAL A 66 -0.71 -6.79 16.12
CA VAL A 66 0.38 -5.83 16.01
C VAL A 66 -0.16 -4.52 15.43
N LEU A 67 -0.22 -3.48 16.26
CA LEU A 67 -0.76 -2.18 15.89
C LEU A 67 0.37 -1.14 15.78
N LEU A 68 0.58 -0.61 14.58
CA LEU A 68 1.53 0.48 14.35
C LEU A 68 0.78 1.81 14.40
N ALA A 69 1.02 2.59 15.45
CA ALA A 69 0.35 3.86 15.66
C ALA A 69 1.38 4.99 15.91
N PRO A 70 1.58 5.90 14.94
CA PRO A 70 2.47 7.06 15.12
C PRO A 70 2.00 7.93 16.30
N ALA A 71 2.89 8.19 17.26
CA ALA A 71 2.56 8.95 18.48
C ALA A 71 1.87 10.32 18.20
N PRO A 72 2.32 11.13 17.21
CA PRO A 72 1.68 12.42 16.92
C PRO A 72 0.22 12.32 16.49
N LEU A 73 -0.23 11.16 15.98
CA LEU A 73 -1.62 10.95 15.59
C LEU A 73 -2.51 10.65 16.81
N LEU A 74 -1.95 10.13 17.90
CA LEU A 74 -2.70 9.71 19.08
C LEU A 74 -2.86 10.81 20.13
N GLU A 75 -2.01 11.83 20.09
CA GLU A 75 -1.99 12.92 21.07
C GLU A 75 -3.31 13.67 21.14
N GLY A 76 -3.85 13.82 22.35
CA GLY A 76 -5.09 14.54 22.61
C GLY A 76 -6.36 13.90 22.05
N ARG A 77 -6.29 12.67 21.49
CA ARG A 77 -7.46 11.95 20.97
C ARG A 77 -8.01 10.96 21.99
N THR A 78 -9.33 10.79 21.93
CA THR A 78 -10.09 9.87 22.77
C THR A 78 -10.74 8.82 21.89
N SER A 79 -10.64 7.55 22.25
CA SER A 79 -11.32 6.46 21.53
C SER A 79 -12.83 6.50 21.74
N THR A 80 -13.57 5.95 20.79
CA THR A 80 -14.99 5.65 20.99
C THR A 80 -15.13 4.40 21.85
N ALA A 81 -16.21 4.32 22.63
CA ALA A 81 -16.50 3.15 23.46
C ALA A 81 -16.95 1.99 22.56
N VAL A 82 -16.40 0.80 22.79
CA VAL A 82 -16.76 -0.43 22.07
C VAL A 82 -17.20 -1.47 23.09
N SER A 83 -18.46 -1.88 23.02
CA SER A 83 -19.04 -2.90 23.89
C SER A 83 -19.92 -3.84 23.09
N GLY A 84 -19.63 -5.14 23.15
CA GLY A 84 -20.36 -6.17 22.41
C GLY A 84 -19.45 -7.23 21.79
N ASP A 85 -20.05 -8.18 21.10
CA ASP A 85 -19.34 -9.19 20.34
C ASP A 85 -18.93 -8.64 18.97
N TYR A 86 -17.62 -8.51 18.76
CA TYR A 86 -17.06 -8.04 17.50
C TYR A 86 -15.90 -8.92 17.07
N THR A 87 -15.60 -8.92 15.77
CA THR A 87 -14.27 -9.38 15.35
C THR A 87 -13.23 -8.32 15.76
N PRO A 88 -11.96 -8.68 15.98
CA PRO A 88 -10.93 -7.69 16.25
C PRO A 88 -10.86 -6.58 15.18
N HIS A 89 -11.07 -6.91 13.90
CA HIS A 89 -11.08 -5.91 12.84
C HIS A 89 -12.24 -4.92 13.00
N ASP A 90 -13.46 -5.41 13.20
CA ASP A 90 -14.64 -4.57 13.36
C ASP A 90 -14.57 -3.72 14.64
N ALA A 91 -14.08 -4.31 15.74
CA ALA A 91 -13.87 -3.63 17.01
C ALA A 91 -12.88 -2.47 16.86
N LEU A 92 -11.79 -2.66 16.12
CA LEU A 92 -10.79 -1.61 15.87
C LEU A 92 -11.38 -0.47 15.03
N ILE A 93 -12.19 -0.79 14.02
CA ILE A 93 -12.87 0.23 13.21
C ILE A 93 -13.81 1.06 14.09
N GLN A 94 -14.66 0.41 14.89
CA GLN A 94 -15.57 1.09 15.83
C GLN A 94 -14.83 1.95 16.86
N LEU A 95 -13.72 1.45 17.39
CA LEU A 95 -12.89 2.15 18.38
C LEU A 95 -12.33 3.48 17.84
N LEU A 96 -12.02 3.51 16.54
CA LEU A 96 -11.46 4.69 15.84
C LEU A 96 -12.53 5.62 15.28
N GLU A 97 -13.82 5.26 15.33
CA GLU A 97 -14.89 6.16 14.87
C GLU A 97 -14.87 7.48 15.63
N GLY A 98 -15.14 8.59 14.91
CA GLY A 98 -15.13 9.93 15.49
C GLY A 98 -13.75 10.47 15.85
N THR A 99 -12.69 9.65 15.81
CA THR A 99 -11.32 10.10 16.10
C THR A 99 -10.67 10.79 14.90
N GLY A 100 -11.23 10.68 13.70
CA GLY A 100 -10.60 11.15 12.46
C GLY A 100 -9.39 10.31 12.04
N LEU A 101 -9.26 9.10 12.59
CA LEU A 101 -8.26 8.10 12.23
C LEU A 101 -8.95 6.84 11.68
N GLN A 102 -8.21 6.03 10.93
CA GLN A 102 -8.65 4.74 10.40
C GLN A 102 -7.54 3.69 10.55
N ALA A 103 -7.92 2.42 10.57
CA ALA A 103 -6.98 1.30 10.52
C ALA A 103 -6.74 0.87 9.06
N ASP A 104 -5.48 0.85 8.65
CA ASP A 104 -5.01 0.25 7.40
C ASP A 104 -4.47 -1.15 7.70
N PHE A 105 -5.19 -2.18 7.28
CA PHE A 105 -4.87 -3.57 7.62
C PHE A 105 -3.80 -4.12 6.68
N ALA A 106 -2.65 -4.50 7.24
CA ALA A 106 -1.57 -5.16 6.51
C ALA A 106 -1.72 -6.69 6.46
N GLY A 107 -2.58 -7.24 7.32
CA GLY A 107 -2.86 -8.67 7.42
C GLY A 107 -3.98 -8.99 8.40
N PRO A 108 -4.22 -10.28 8.73
CA PRO A 108 -5.27 -10.68 9.66
C PRO A 108 -5.00 -10.25 11.11
N GLU A 109 -3.74 -10.06 11.51
CA GLU A 109 -3.34 -9.70 12.87
C GLU A 109 -2.45 -8.43 12.90
N GLU A 110 -2.44 -7.65 11.83
CA GLU A 110 -1.55 -6.48 11.67
C GLU A 110 -2.31 -5.28 11.10
N ALA A 111 -2.19 -4.12 11.75
CA ALA A 111 -2.79 -2.88 11.27
C ALA A 111 -1.94 -1.63 11.58
N MET A 112 -1.99 -0.65 10.68
CA MET A 112 -1.38 0.67 10.85
C MET A 112 -2.47 1.74 11.03
N ILE A 113 -2.33 2.61 12.03
CA ILE A 113 -3.25 3.70 12.29
C ILE A 113 -2.86 4.93 11.46
N VAL A 114 -3.78 5.42 10.64
CA VAL A 114 -3.57 6.55 9.72
C VAL A 114 -4.72 7.56 9.81
N ALA A 115 -4.52 8.78 9.31
CA ALA A 115 -5.57 9.80 9.30
C ALA A 115 -6.69 9.43 8.30
N GLN A 116 -7.94 9.58 8.73
CA GLN A 116 -9.11 9.28 7.90
C GLN A 116 -9.32 10.41 6.89
N THR A 117 -9.39 10.05 5.60
CA THR A 117 -9.57 11.04 4.53
C THR A 117 -11.07 11.18 4.26
N ALA A 118 -11.64 12.36 4.55
CA ALA A 118 -13.05 12.60 4.24
C ALA A 118 -13.28 12.61 2.71
N PRO A 119 -14.34 11.96 2.18
CA PRO A 119 -14.74 12.14 0.80
C PRO A 119 -15.15 13.61 0.59
N ALA A 120 -14.48 14.31 -0.34
CA ALA A 120 -14.85 15.67 -0.69
C ALA A 120 -16.27 15.71 -1.28
N ALA A 121 -17.20 16.36 -0.58
CA ALA A 121 -18.47 16.77 -1.17
C ALA A 121 -18.19 17.83 -2.28
N PRO A 122 -18.91 17.79 -3.41
CA PRO A 122 -18.71 18.74 -4.49
C PRO A 122 -19.24 20.12 -4.08
N ASN A 123 -18.35 21.04 -3.72
CA ASN A 123 -18.72 22.43 -3.48
C ASN A 123 -18.71 23.20 -4.80
N THR A 124 -19.90 23.64 -5.19
CA THR A 124 -20.20 24.55 -6.29
C THR A 124 -19.37 25.83 -6.19
N ALA A 125 -18.77 26.22 -7.31
CA ALA A 125 -17.94 27.40 -7.46
C ALA A 125 -18.70 28.70 -7.13
N THR A 126 -18.05 29.57 -6.35
CA THR A 126 -18.26 31.02 -6.43
C THR A 126 -16.90 31.67 -6.63
N ALA A 127 -16.70 32.26 -7.81
CA ALA A 127 -15.57 33.09 -8.13
C ALA A 127 -15.58 34.34 -7.23
N GLY A 128 -14.49 34.59 -6.52
CA GLY A 128 -14.33 35.76 -5.66
C GLY A 128 -12.87 36.02 -5.31
N LEU A 129 -12.27 36.94 -6.07
CA LEU A 129 -11.13 37.80 -5.74
C LEU A 129 -9.85 37.12 -5.19
N VAL A 130 -8.86 37.07 -6.08
CA VAL A 130 -7.44 36.88 -5.77
C VAL A 130 -7.04 37.81 -4.62
N GLN A 131 -6.83 37.23 -3.44
CA GLN A 131 -5.95 37.79 -2.44
C GLN A 131 -4.70 36.90 -2.42
N THR A 132 -3.59 37.48 -2.87
CA THR A 132 -2.24 36.94 -2.70
C THR A 132 -1.96 36.84 -1.20
N GLN A 133 -2.27 35.70 -0.61
CA GLN A 133 -1.80 35.30 0.70
C GLN A 133 -0.43 34.62 0.53
N PRO A 134 0.61 35.03 1.26
CA PRO A 134 1.87 34.31 1.27
C PRO A 134 1.58 32.91 1.83
N VAL A 135 1.81 31.89 0.99
CA VAL A 135 1.69 30.48 1.37
C VAL A 135 2.72 30.22 2.47
N PRO A 136 2.33 29.76 3.67
CA PRO A 136 3.28 29.33 4.67
C PRO A 136 4.03 28.10 4.14
N THR A 137 5.34 28.24 4.14
CA THR A 137 6.41 27.24 4.20
C THR A 137 6.00 25.79 3.91
N ALA A 138 6.54 25.29 2.79
CA ALA A 138 6.55 23.89 2.39
C ALA A 138 6.69 22.91 3.58
N LEU A 139 5.89 21.84 3.50
CA LEU A 139 5.97 20.67 4.39
C LEU A 139 7.44 20.24 4.58
N PRO A 140 7.83 19.75 5.76
CA PRO A 140 9.17 19.19 5.97
C PRO A 140 9.43 18.11 4.92
N VAL A 141 10.46 18.30 4.10
CA VAL A 141 11.03 17.21 3.32
C VAL A 141 11.85 16.40 4.31
N ASP A 142 11.45 15.16 4.58
CA ASP A 142 12.14 14.29 5.53
C ASP A 142 13.63 14.16 5.13
N GLY A 143 14.54 14.67 5.98
CA GLY A 143 15.99 14.38 5.90
C GLY A 143 16.92 15.44 5.29
N LEU A 144 16.46 16.66 4.98
CA LEU A 144 17.36 17.77 4.61
C LEU A 144 17.62 18.71 5.80
N ALA A 145 18.88 19.12 5.96
CA ALA A 145 19.32 20.04 7.02
C ALA A 145 18.62 21.42 6.93
N ASP A 146 18.74 22.25 7.97
CA ASP A 146 18.20 23.62 8.10
C ASP A 146 18.67 24.62 7.00
N ASP A 147 19.28 24.14 5.92
CA ASP A 147 19.77 24.92 4.79
C ASP A 147 18.62 25.24 3.81
N ASN A 148 18.21 26.51 3.79
CA ASN A 148 17.13 26.99 2.92
C ASN A 148 17.35 26.68 1.43
N GLU A 149 18.61 26.62 0.97
CA GLU A 149 18.95 26.31 -0.43
C GLU A 149 18.68 24.85 -0.80
N GLN A 150 19.03 23.90 0.08
CA GLN A 150 18.75 22.48 -0.15
C GLN A 150 17.24 22.20 -0.11
N ARG A 151 16.50 22.87 0.78
CA ARG A 151 15.03 22.79 0.83
C ARG A 151 14.38 23.33 -0.45
N ALA A 152 14.86 24.47 -0.95
CA ALA A 152 14.39 25.03 -2.22
C ALA A 152 14.71 24.10 -3.40
N TYR A 153 15.90 23.51 -3.41
CA TYR A 153 16.29 22.54 -4.42
C TYR A 153 15.42 21.28 -4.39
N ALA A 154 15.17 20.72 -3.21
CA ALA A 154 14.28 19.57 -3.03
C ALA A 154 12.84 19.86 -3.49
N ALA A 155 12.32 21.06 -3.19
CA ALA A 155 11.00 21.48 -3.67
C ALA A 155 10.92 21.53 -5.20
N MET A 156 11.97 22.05 -5.85
CA MET A 156 12.08 22.09 -7.31
C MET A 156 12.19 20.70 -7.93
N ILE A 157 12.96 19.78 -7.34
CA ILE A 157 12.97 18.36 -7.74
C ILE A 157 11.56 17.78 -7.67
N GLN A 158 10.87 17.98 -6.55
CA GLN A 158 9.54 17.42 -6.32
C GLN A 158 8.52 17.93 -7.36
N GLU A 159 8.56 19.22 -7.69
CA GLU A 159 7.70 19.83 -8.71
C GLU A 159 7.97 19.23 -10.09
N ARG A 160 9.24 19.26 -10.55
CA ARG A 160 9.63 18.78 -11.88
C ARG A 160 9.35 17.29 -12.06
N MET A 161 9.64 16.49 -11.03
CA MET A 161 9.35 15.07 -11.05
C MET A 161 7.85 14.80 -11.09
N THR A 162 7.05 15.55 -10.32
CA THR A 162 5.59 15.41 -10.35
C THR A 162 5.04 15.72 -11.74
N GLU A 163 5.50 16.81 -12.37
CA GLU A 163 5.14 17.15 -13.74
C GLU A 163 5.45 16.01 -14.73
N ALA A 164 6.68 15.47 -14.66
CA ALA A 164 7.12 14.38 -15.53
C ALA A 164 6.30 13.10 -15.34
N LEU A 165 6.03 12.71 -14.10
CA LEU A 165 5.26 11.50 -13.79
C LEU A 165 3.77 11.66 -14.12
N CYS A 166 3.21 12.86 -14.01
CA CYS A 166 1.82 13.14 -14.37
C CYS A 166 1.58 13.19 -15.88
N ALA A 167 2.63 13.32 -16.70
CA ALA A 167 2.53 13.44 -18.16
C ALA A 167 2.07 12.15 -18.86
N GLN A 168 2.20 10.99 -18.22
CA GLN A 168 1.76 9.70 -18.76
C GLN A 168 0.83 8.99 -17.79
N ASP A 169 -0.24 8.37 -18.29
CA ASP A 169 -1.19 7.65 -17.43
C ASP A 169 -0.56 6.47 -16.68
N VAL A 170 0.42 5.79 -17.28
CA VAL A 170 1.07 4.62 -16.66
C VAL A 170 1.97 4.98 -15.48
N THR A 171 2.51 6.21 -15.46
CA THR A 171 3.43 6.71 -14.42
C THR A 171 2.73 7.59 -13.39
N ARG A 172 1.46 7.97 -13.61
CA ARG A 172 0.71 8.81 -12.68
C ARG A 172 0.78 8.26 -11.26
N PRO A 173 1.28 9.03 -10.29
CA PRO A 173 1.38 8.58 -8.90
C PRO A 173 0.03 8.13 -8.36
N GLY A 174 0.04 6.99 -7.68
CA GLY A 174 -1.17 6.25 -7.37
C GLY A 174 -0.90 5.23 -6.27
N ASN A 175 -1.38 4.01 -6.44
CA ASN A 175 -1.29 2.95 -5.44
C ASN A 175 0.04 2.16 -5.42
N TYR A 176 1.13 2.74 -5.93
CA TYR A 176 2.41 2.03 -6.01
C TYR A 176 3.49 2.74 -5.19
N ARG A 177 4.44 1.94 -4.72
CA ARG A 177 5.67 2.40 -4.08
C ARG A 177 6.84 2.11 -5.01
N LEU A 178 7.81 3.01 -5.07
CA LEU A 178 9.01 2.81 -5.88
C LEU A 178 10.18 3.58 -5.26
N VAL A 179 11.39 3.03 -5.35
CA VAL A 179 12.62 3.71 -4.91
C VAL A 179 13.57 3.80 -6.10
N ALA A 180 14.01 5.00 -6.40
CA ALA A 180 14.99 5.27 -7.45
C ALA A 180 16.14 6.11 -6.91
N GLN A 181 17.33 5.89 -7.45
CA GLN A 181 18.49 6.78 -7.26
C GLN A 181 18.77 7.50 -8.58
N MET A 182 19.10 8.78 -8.51
CA MET A 182 19.46 9.57 -9.68
C MET A 182 20.70 10.42 -9.43
N ARG A 183 21.57 10.51 -10.44
CA ARG A 183 22.69 11.47 -10.46
C ARG A 183 22.31 12.67 -11.32
N ILE A 184 22.67 13.85 -10.85
CA ILE A 184 22.33 15.11 -11.51
C ILE A 184 23.64 15.83 -11.84
N ASP A 185 23.81 16.28 -13.09
CA ASP A 185 24.99 17.05 -13.47
C ASP A 185 24.94 18.51 -13.01
N ASP A 186 26.01 19.24 -13.28
CA ASP A 186 26.17 20.68 -13.00
C ASP A 186 25.26 21.58 -13.85
N HIS A 187 24.47 21.00 -14.75
CA HIS A 187 23.43 21.68 -15.54
C HIS A 187 22.01 21.29 -15.12
N GLY A 188 21.86 20.46 -14.09
CA GLY A 188 20.57 20.00 -13.59
C GLY A 188 19.94 18.88 -14.43
N ALA A 189 20.70 18.24 -15.33
CA ALA A 189 20.20 17.11 -16.10
C ALA A 189 20.45 15.79 -15.35
N VAL A 190 19.47 14.88 -15.41
CA VAL A 190 19.63 13.53 -14.84
C VAL A 190 20.50 12.70 -15.77
N THR A 191 21.68 12.29 -15.30
CA THR A 191 22.68 11.54 -16.11
C THR A 191 22.59 10.03 -15.92
N ASP A 192 22.15 9.60 -14.75
CA ASP A 192 22.04 8.19 -14.37
C ASP A 192 20.77 7.99 -13.53
N THR A 193 20.11 6.86 -13.71
CA THR A 193 18.92 6.47 -12.94
C THR A 193 18.99 4.98 -12.66
N ASP A 194 18.93 4.62 -11.38
CA ASP A 194 18.90 3.22 -10.94
C ASP A 194 17.64 2.95 -10.12
N LEU A 195 16.99 1.83 -10.41
CA LEU A 195 15.75 1.43 -9.75
C LEU A 195 16.05 0.46 -8.61
N ILE A 196 16.00 0.97 -7.39
CA ILE A 196 16.32 0.20 -6.17
C ILE A 196 15.15 -0.68 -5.74
N ALA A 197 13.91 -0.24 -5.99
CA ALA A 197 12.71 -1.02 -5.71
C ALA A 197 11.65 -0.84 -6.80
N THR A 198 11.11 -1.96 -7.29
CA THR A 198 10.07 -2.01 -8.34
C THR A 198 8.72 -1.48 -7.86
N SER A 199 7.96 -0.89 -8.79
CA SER A 199 6.54 -0.58 -8.57
C SER A 199 5.61 -1.79 -8.62
N GLY A 200 6.13 -2.99 -8.93
CA GLY A 200 5.36 -4.21 -9.17
C GLY A 200 4.82 -4.35 -10.59
N SER A 201 5.18 -3.44 -11.51
CA SER A 201 4.80 -3.51 -12.93
C SER A 201 5.99 -3.13 -13.81
N PRO A 202 6.55 -4.07 -14.60
CA PRO A 202 7.70 -3.80 -15.47
C PRO A 202 7.43 -2.69 -16.49
N ARG A 203 6.19 -2.59 -16.99
CA ARG A 203 5.79 -1.55 -17.94
C ARG A 203 5.81 -0.16 -17.30
N ARG A 204 5.40 -0.06 -16.04
CA ARG A 204 5.42 1.19 -15.29
C ARG A 204 6.85 1.55 -14.87
N ASP A 205 7.63 0.58 -14.42
CA ASP A 205 9.03 0.78 -14.05
C ASP A 205 9.84 1.37 -15.21
N ALA A 206 9.74 0.76 -16.40
CA ALA A 206 10.41 1.26 -17.60
C ALA A 206 9.96 2.67 -17.99
N ALA A 207 8.65 2.97 -17.85
CA ALA A 207 8.12 4.29 -18.16
C ALA A 207 8.55 5.36 -17.14
N ILE A 208 8.63 5.01 -15.85
CA ILE A 208 9.13 5.88 -14.78
C ILE A 208 10.61 6.15 -15.00
N GLU A 209 11.41 5.12 -15.27
CA GLU A 209 12.84 5.27 -15.54
C GLU A 209 13.08 6.18 -16.73
N GLN A 210 12.32 6.01 -17.82
CA GLN A 210 12.40 6.90 -18.98
C GLN A 210 12.00 8.34 -18.63
N ALA A 211 10.95 8.54 -17.83
CA ALA A 211 10.52 9.86 -17.39
C ALA A 211 11.62 10.56 -16.56
N LEU A 212 12.23 9.84 -15.61
CA LEU A 212 13.31 10.35 -14.76
C LEU A 212 14.58 10.70 -15.56
N ARG A 213 14.99 9.83 -16.51
CA ARG A 213 16.14 10.12 -17.40
C ARG A 213 15.92 11.35 -18.28
N SER A 214 14.66 11.67 -18.61
CA SER A 214 14.32 12.86 -19.39
C SER A 214 14.12 14.13 -18.55
N LEU A 215 14.24 14.01 -17.22
CA LEU A 215 14.04 15.12 -16.31
C LEU A 215 15.16 16.14 -16.44
N LYS A 216 14.77 17.41 -16.57
CA LYS A 216 15.68 18.55 -16.53
C LYS A 216 15.25 19.48 -15.41
N LEU A 217 16.14 19.67 -14.45
CA LEU A 217 15.97 20.59 -13.34
C LEU A 217 16.38 22.00 -13.78
N ASP A 218 15.78 23.01 -13.14
CA ASP A 218 15.98 24.40 -13.54
C ASP A 218 17.34 24.97 -13.08
N SER A 219 17.99 24.30 -12.13
CA SER A 219 19.29 24.68 -11.61
C SER A 219 20.16 23.48 -11.26
N ALA A 220 21.46 23.74 -11.15
CA ALA A 220 22.46 22.78 -10.70
C ALA A 220 22.24 22.40 -9.22
N PRO A 221 22.65 21.18 -8.80
CA PRO A 221 22.68 20.79 -7.40
C PRO A 221 23.49 21.78 -6.54
N PRO A 222 22.98 22.20 -5.37
CA PRO A 222 23.76 23.02 -4.44
C PRO A 222 24.95 22.21 -3.88
N PRO A 223 26.04 22.89 -3.50
CA PRO A 223 27.18 22.21 -2.87
C PRO A 223 26.75 21.53 -1.57
N GLY A 224 27.27 20.32 -1.34
CA GLY A 224 26.95 19.52 -0.16
C GLY A 224 25.67 18.69 -0.27
N LEU A 225 24.95 18.73 -1.39
CA LEU A 225 23.86 17.80 -1.65
C LEU A 225 24.41 16.36 -1.74
N PRO A 226 23.90 15.39 -0.96
CA PRO A 226 24.31 14.00 -1.08
C PRO A 226 23.88 13.43 -2.43
N GLU A 227 24.86 12.96 -3.22
CA GLU A 227 24.63 12.25 -4.47
C GLU A 227 25.00 10.76 -4.34
N PRO A 228 24.28 9.84 -5.02
CA PRO A 228 23.09 10.08 -5.84
C PRO A 228 21.86 10.42 -4.98
N VAL A 229 20.98 11.26 -5.51
CA VAL A 229 19.73 11.63 -4.84
C VAL A 229 18.80 10.42 -4.84
N THR A 230 18.36 10.00 -3.66
CA THR A 230 17.40 8.89 -3.52
C THR A 230 15.99 9.43 -3.41
N ILE A 231 15.10 8.93 -4.27
CA ILE A 231 13.69 9.28 -4.30
C ILE A 231 12.85 8.08 -3.89
N LEU A 232 11.90 8.32 -2.98
CA LEU A 232 10.85 7.38 -2.62
C LEU A 232 9.51 7.90 -3.15
N LEU A 233 8.96 7.23 -4.16
CA LEU A 233 7.56 7.39 -4.52
C LEU A 233 6.71 6.58 -3.55
N ARG A 234 5.81 7.27 -2.86
CA ARG A 234 4.85 6.65 -1.94
C ARG A 234 3.50 6.51 -2.61
N PRO A 235 2.71 5.50 -2.22
CA PRO A 235 1.32 5.44 -2.59
C PRO A 235 0.58 6.73 -2.21
N SER A 236 -0.25 7.26 -3.11
CA SER A 236 -1.12 8.41 -2.81
C SER A 236 -2.24 7.99 -1.86
N GLY A 237 -2.48 8.84 -0.86
CA GLY A 237 -3.29 8.54 0.32
C GLY A 237 -2.70 9.23 1.57
N ASN A 238 -3.47 9.32 2.66
CA ASN A 238 -3.00 9.82 3.96
C ASN A 238 -2.31 11.20 3.90
N GLY A 239 -2.96 12.20 3.30
CA GLY A 239 -2.48 13.59 3.25
C GLY A 239 -1.49 13.93 2.14
N VAL A 240 -1.05 12.95 1.32
CA VAL A 240 -0.31 13.21 0.07
C VAL A 240 -1.28 13.22 -1.10
N HIS A 241 -1.70 14.41 -1.49
CA HIS A 241 -2.50 14.62 -2.69
C HIS A 241 -1.59 15.10 -3.83
N ILE A 242 -1.32 14.21 -4.78
CA ILE A 242 -0.62 14.59 -6.01
C ILE A 242 -1.69 15.07 -6.98
N ASN A 243 -1.69 16.38 -7.22
CA ASN A 243 -2.63 16.99 -8.15
C ASN A 243 -2.06 16.92 -9.57
N CYS A 244 -2.26 15.79 -10.23
CA CYS A 244 -1.93 15.70 -11.65
C CYS A 244 -2.98 16.49 -12.45
N PRO A 245 -2.60 17.45 -13.30
CA PRO A 245 -3.55 18.08 -14.20
C PRO A 245 -4.20 17.02 -15.10
N PRO A 246 -5.47 17.21 -15.51
CA PRO A 246 -6.08 16.36 -16.52
C PRO A 246 -5.20 16.38 -17.78
N LEU A 247 -5.05 15.24 -18.45
CA LEU A 247 -4.27 15.15 -19.70
C LEU A 247 -4.98 15.99 -20.77
N GLY A 248 -4.68 17.29 -20.81
CA GLY A 248 -5.08 18.19 -21.87
C GLY A 248 -4.25 17.88 -23.10
N LYS A 249 -4.92 17.69 -24.25
CA LYS A 249 -4.26 17.57 -25.54
C LYS A 249 -3.33 18.77 -25.74
N ARG A 250 -2.01 18.57 -25.59
CA ARG A 250 -1.01 19.49 -26.14
C ARG A 250 -1.14 19.36 -27.66
N GLY A 251 -1.96 20.22 -28.25
CA GLY A 251 -2.06 20.43 -29.70
C GLY A 251 -0.95 21.34 -30.18
#